data_AF-A0A4Q2DYM6-F1
#
_entry.id   AF-A0A4Q2DYM6-F1
#
_cell.length_a   1.000
_cell.length_b   1.000
_cell.length_c   1.000
_cell.angle_alpha   90.00
_cell.angle_beta   90.00
_cell.angle_gamma   90.00
#
_symmetry.space_group_name_H-M   'P 1'
#
loop_
_entity.id
_entity.type
_entity.pdbx_description
1 polymer ?
#
loop_
_entity_poly.entity_id
_entity_poly.type
_entity_poly.pdbx_seq_one_letter_code
_entity_poly.pdbx_strand_id
1 'polypeptide(L)'
;MALSTDKGKGKAIGPDWFDLPAPPEADLPRLHREVESLRLRNQLDPKRFYKKEEGEGKGIKGLPKYFAIGTVVNTKTPFDTASSENLTRAERKRTLVDELVEDEESRRYAKKKFNQLQDARGSRGRGTLQARKAARRGKW
;
A
#
# COMPACT_ATOMS: atom_id res chain seq x y z
N MET A 1 -24.61 -32.94 21.97
CA MET A 1 -23.30 -32.33 22.30
C MET A 1 -23.20 -31.06 21.45
N ALA A 2 -23.57 -29.92 22.04
CA ALA A 2 -23.56 -28.62 21.38
C ALA A 2 -22.14 -28.03 21.43
N LEU A 3 -21.75 -27.34 20.35
CA LEU A 3 -20.99 -26.08 20.30
C LEU A 3 -20.44 -25.89 18.86
N SER A 4 -21.31 -25.44 17.94
CA SER A 4 -20.83 -24.76 16.73
C SER A 4 -20.61 -23.30 17.13
N THR A 5 -19.35 -22.91 17.27
CA THR A 5 -18.96 -21.54 17.58
C THR A 5 -19.02 -20.70 16.30
N ASP A 6 -20.21 -20.17 15.97
CA ASP A 6 -20.35 -19.09 14.98
C ASP A 6 -19.91 -17.77 15.63
N LYS A 7 -18.60 -17.58 15.80
CA LYS A 7 -18.00 -16.30 16.18
C LYS A 7 -17.38 -15.69 14.94
N GLY A 8 -18.13 -14.87 14.22
CA GLY A 8 -17.52 -13.91 13.28
C GLY A 8 -18.25 -13.60 11.99
N LYS A 9 -19.51 -13.99 11.77
CA LYS A 9 -20.24 -13.55 10.56
C LYS A 9 -20.64 -12.08 10.67
N GLY A 10 -19.72 -11.20 10.26
CA GLY A 10 -20.07 -9.84 9.88
C GLY A 10 -21.15 -9.88 8.80
N LYS A 11 -22.20 -9.06 8.94
CA LYS A 11 -23.35 -9.02 8.05
C LYS A 11 -22.91 -8.85 6.59
N ALA A 12 -22.98 -9.89 5.76
CA ALA A 12 -22.62 -9.83 4.34
C ALA A 12 -23.41 -8.77 3.57
N ILE A 13 -22.87 -8.26 2.46
CA ILE A 13 -23.71 -7.54 1.48
C ILE A 13 -24.72 -8.56 0.97
N GLY A 14 -26.00 -8.20 0.94
CA GLY A 14 -27.07 -9.13 0.53
C GLY A 14 -26.89 -9.74 -0.88
N PRO A 15 -27.90 -10.48 -1.34
CA PRO A 15 -27.80 -11.35 -2.53
C PRO A 15 -27.42 -10.61 -3.82
N ASP A 16 -27.72 -9.31 -3.92
CA ASP A 16 -27.35 -8.47 -5.06
C ASP A 16 -25.83 -8.38 -5.29
N TRP A 17 -25.01 -8.71 -4.28
CA TRP A 17 -23.56 -8.74 -4.36
C TRP A 17 -22.97 -10.04 -3.79
N PHE A 18 -23.62 -11.17 -4.13
CA PHE A 18 -23.12 -12.52 -3.88
C PHE A 18 -22.68 -12.78 -2.43
N ASP A 19 -23.35 -12.19 -1.44
CA ASP A 19 -23.06 -12.41 -0.03
C ASP A 19 -21.61 -12.09 0.38
N LEU A 20 -21.03 -11.03 -0.19
CA LEU A 20 -19.66 -10.61 0.13
C LEU A 20 -19.50 -10.34 1.63
N PRO A 21 -18.64 -11.11 2.35
CA PRO A 21 -18.48 -10.96 3.79
C PRO A 21 -17.70 -9.69 4.13
N ALA A 22 -18.03 -9.09 5.28
CA ALA A 22 -17.19 -8.04 5.86
C ALA A 22 -15.89 -8.67 6.42
N PRO A 23 -14.72 -8.04 6.20
CA PRO A 23 -13.47 -8.54 6.75
C PRO A 23 -13.48 -8.47 8.30
N PRO A 24 -12.83 -9.43 8.99
CA PRO A 24 -12.74 -9.44 10.45
C PRO A 24 -12.02 -8.19 10.97
N GLU A 25 -12.47 -7.66 12.12
CA GLU A 25 -11.87 -6.46 12.71
C GLU A 25 -10.38 -6.63 13.06
N ALA A 26 -9.97 -7.85 13.43
CA ALA A 26 -8.59 -8.19 13.75
C ALA A 26 -7.62 -8.00 12.56
N ASP A 27 -8.10 -8.21 11.33
CA ASP A 27 -7.28 -8.11 10.12
C ASP A 27 -7.28 -6.70 9.53
N LEU A 28 -8.18 -5.81 9.97
CA LEU A 28 -8.30 -4.45 9.45
C LEU A 28 -7.00 -3.66 9.46
N PRO A 29 -6.10 -3.73 10.47
CA PRO A 29 -4.84 -2.99 10.43
C PRO A 29 -3.92 -3.45 9.31
N ARG A 30 -3.91 -4.76 9.00
CA ARG A 30 -3.11 -5.32 7.89
C ARG A 30 -3.76 -4.94 6.55
N LEU A 31 -5.05 -5.19 6.41
CA LEU A 31 -5.82 -4.87 5.20
C LEU A 31 -5.81 -3.36 4.89
N HIS A 32 -5.79 -2.52 5.92
CA HIS A 32 -5.65 -1.08 5.79
C HIS A 32 -4.37 -0.71 5.05
N ARG A 33 -3.23 -1.32 5.38
CA ARG A 33 -1.96 -1.04 4.71
C ARG A 33 -2.02 -1.41 3.22
N GLU A 34 -2.70 -2.52 2.90
CA GLU A 34 -2.87 -2.97 1.51
C GLU A 34 -3.81 -2.05 0.71
N VAL A 35 -4.90 -1.54 1.32
CA VAL A 35 -5.80 -0.58 0.65
C VAL A 35 -5.19 0.82 0.58
N GLU A 36 -4.42 1.21 1.58
CA GLU A 36 -3.72 2.50 1.61
C GLU A 36 -2.62 2.54 0.53
N SER A 37 -1.89 1.45 0.29
CA SER A 37 -0.92 1.40 -0.81
C SER A 37 -1.61 1.57 -2.17
N LEU A 38 -2.80 1.00 -2.38
CA LEU A 38 -3.61 1.22 -3.58
C LEU A 38 -4.03 2.68 -3.74
N ARG A 39 -4.41 3.37 -2.65
CA ARG A 39 -4.77 4.79 -2.69
C ARG A 39 -3.57 5.67 -3.03
N LEU A 40 -2.39 5.28 -2.55
CA LEU A 40 -1.14 5.98 -2.80
C LEU A 40 -0.49 5.64 -4.15
N ARG A 41 -1.17 4.90 -5.04
CA ARG A 41 -0.63 4.51 -6.35
C ARG A 41 -0.20 5.68 -7.23
N ASN A 42 -0.83 6.84 -7.07
CA ASN A 42 -0.49 8.06 -7.81
C ASN A 42 0.86 8.66 -7.38
N GLN A 43 1.31 8.35 -6.16
CA GLN A 43 2.54 8.84 -5.59
C GLN A 43 3.71 7.87 -5.82
N LEU A 44 3.43 6.62 -6.23
CA LEU A 44 4.44 5.58 -6.45
C LEU A 44 5.10 5.70 -7.83
N ASP A 45 4.31 5.86 -8.89
CA ASP A 45 4.82 6.00 -10.27
C ASP A 45 4.50 7.40 -10.82
N PRO A 46 5.51 8.24 -11.10
CA PRO A 46 5.30 9.59 -11.64
C PRO A 46 4.69 9.62 -13.05
N LYS A 47 4.66 8.49 -13.76
CA LYS A 47 4.15 8.39 -15.14
C LYS A 47 2.68 7.97 -15.19
N ARG A 48 2.12 7.46 -14.09
CA ARG A 48 0.75 6.93 -14.05
C ARG A 48 -0.12 7.81 -13.19
N PHE A 49 -1.13 8.41 -13.82
CA PHE A 49 -2.13 9.22 -13.14
C PHE A 49 -3.47 8.49 -13.11
N TYR A 50 -3.94 8.16 -11.91
CA TYR A 50 -5.25 7.57 -11.70
C TYR A 50 -6.20 8.57 -11.05
N LYS A 51 -7.50 8.34 -11.23
CA LYS A 51 -8.55 9.09 -10.51
C LYS A 51 -8.37 8.92 -9.00
N LYS A 52 -8.43 10.05 -8.28
CA LYS A 52 -8.35 10.08 -6.82
C LYS A 52 -9.60 9.49 -6.20
N GLU A 53 -9.43 8.68 -5.15
CA GLU A 53 -10.53 8.16 -4.35
C GLU A 53 -10.80 9.00 -3.11
N GLU A 54 -12.07 9.16 -2.72
CA GLU A 54 -12.49 10.00 -1.58
C GLU A 54 -12.06 9.45 -0.19
N GLY A 55 -11.50 8.24 -0.15
CA GLY A 55 -11.06 7.57 1.09
C GLY A 55 -9.62 7.89 1.52
N GLU A 56 -8.84 8.59 0.70
CA GLU A 56 -7.42 8.88 0.98
C GLU A 56 -7.28 9.73 2.26
N GLY A 57 -6.41 9.30 3.19
CA GLY A 57 -6.12 10.02 4.44
C GLY A 57 -7.13 9.82 5.58
N LYS A 58 -8.18 9.02 5.40
CA LYS A 58 -9.20 8.73 6.44
C LYS A 58 -8.85 7.51 7.33
N GLY A 59 -7.67 6.91 7.15
CA GLY A 59 -7.21 5.74 7.90
C GLY A 59 -8.14 4.53 7.76
N ILE A 60 -8.23 3.72 8.82
CA ILE A 60 -9.10 2.53 8.89
C ILE A 60 -10.58 2.90 8.65
N LYS A 61 -11.02 4.08 9.10
CA LYS A 61 -12.39 4.58 8.86
C LYS A 61 -12.68 4.93 7.40
N GLY A 62 -11.63 5.12 6.61
CA GLY A 62 -11.73 5.34 5.18
C GLY A 62 -11.97 4.06 4.39
N LEU A 63 -11.81 2.87 4.99
CA LEU A 63 -11.99 1.61 4.27
C LEU A 63 -13.46 1.40 3.89
N PRO A 64 -13.74 0.81 2.72
CA PRO A 64 -15.08 0.32 2.41
C PRO A 64 -15.55 -0.66 3.49
N LYS A 65 -16.85 -0.64 3.82
CA LYS A 65 -17.43 -1.57 4.80
C LYS A 65 -17.30 -3.05 4.36
N TYR A 66 -17.29 -3.25 3.05
CA TYR A 66 -17.29 -4.55 2.42
C TYR A 66 -16.23 -4.56 1.32
N PHE A 67 -15.22 -5.41 1.49
CA PHE A 67 -14.19 -5.63 0.49
C PHE A 67 -13.55 -7.00 0.73
N ALA A 68 -13.00 -7.57 -0.34
CA ALA A 68 -12.19 -8.76 -0.29
C ALA A 68 -10.90 -8.54 -1.07
N ILE A 69 -9.84 -9.21 -0.63
CA ILE A 69 -8.56 -9.22 -1.32
C ILE A 69 -8.39 -10.60 -1.94
N GLY A 70 -8.25 -10.63 -3.27
CA GLY A 70 -8.06 -11.84 -4.04
C GLY A 70 -6.70 -11.85 -4.73
N THR A 71 -6.30 -13.02 -5.20
CA THR A 71 -5.09 -13.20 -6.01
C THR A 71 -5.51 -13.45 -7.45
N VAL A 72 -4.82 -12.81 -8.40
CA VAL A 72 -5.06 -13.04 -9.83
C VAL A 72 -4.60 -14.44 -10.19
N VAL A 73 -5.48 -15.22 -10.84
CA VAL A 73 -5.16 -16.57 -11.31
C VAL A 73 -4.47 -16.46 -12.66
N ASN A 74 -3.31 -17.12 -12.79
CA ASN A 74 -2.53 -17.13 -14.02
C ASN A 74 -3.32 -17.64 -15.22
N THR A 75 -3.16 -16.95 -16.35
CA THR A 75 -3.67 -17.38 -17.64
C THR A 75 -2.78 -18.49 -18.20
N LYS A 76 -3.38 -19.62 -18.58
CA LYS A 76 -2.64 -20.72 -19.24
C LYS A 76 -2.63 -20.45 -20.74
N THR A 77 -1.47 -20.06 -21.28
CA THR A 77 -1.29 -20.04 -22.74
C THR A 77 -1.20 -21.47 -23.28
N PRO A 78 -1.67 -21.74 -24.52
CA PRO A 78 -1.68 -23.10 -25.10
C PRO A 78 -0.32 -23.81 -25.11
N PHE A 79 0.78 -23.06 -25.07
CA PHE A 79 2.14 -23.57 -25.18
C PHE A 79 2.92 -23.58 -23.86
N ASP A 80 2.25 -23.36 -22.72
CA ASP A 80 2.87 -23.26 -21.38
C ASP A 80 4.12 -22.36 -21.34
N THR A 81 4.14 -21.34 -22.21
CA THR A 81 5.23 -20.39 -22.29
C THR A 81 5.05 -19.33 -21.20
N ALA A 82 6.15 -18.97 -20.54
CA ALA A 82 6.17 -17.84 -19.62
C ALA A 82 5.71 -16.57 -20.36
N SER A 83 4.51 -16.10 -20.02
CA SER A 83 3.95 -14.86 -20.56
C SER A 83 4.38 -13.72 -19.67
N SER A 84 4.73 -12.56 -20.26
CA SER A 84 5.09 -11.36 -19.50
C SER A 84 3.98 -10.84 -18.57
N GLU A 85 2.75 -11.30 -18.77
CA GLU A 85 1.59 -10.99 -17.93
C GLU A 85 1.56 -11.82 -16.63
N ASN A 86 2.26 -12.96 -16.61
CA ASN A 86 2.23 -13.91 -15.51
C ASN A 86 3.48 -13.78 -14.64
N LEU A 87 3.31 -13.45 -13.37
CA LEU A 87 4.42 -13.43 -12.41
C LEU A 87 5.02 -14.84 -12.21
N THR A 88 6.34 -14.90 -12.08
CA THR A 88 7.05 -16.13 -11.70
C THR A 88 6.79 -16.49 -10.24
N ARG A 89 7.13 -17.72 -9.83
CA ARG A 89 6.97 -18.16 -8.44
C ARG A 89 7.76 -17.30 -7.44
N ALA A 90 8.89 -16.74 -7.87
CA ALA A 90 9.76 -15.93 -7.01
C ALA A 90 9.20 -14.51 -6.79
N GLU A 91 8.58 -13.94 -7.83
CA GLU A 91 8.00 -12.59 -7.79
C GLU A 91 6.66 -12.54 -7.05
N ARG A 92 5.91 -13.65 -7.01
CA ARG A 92 4.64 -13.72 -6.26
C ARG A 92 4.89 -13.59 -4.76
N LYS A 93 4.21 -12.65 -4.12
CA LYS A 93 4.26 -12.50 -2.65
C LYS A 93 2.91 -12.76 -2.02
N ARG A 94 2.90 -12.71 -0.69
CA ARG A 94 1.69 -12.89 0.12
C ARG A 94 0.85 -11.61 0.18
N THR A 95 1.46 -10.45 0.00
CA THR A 95 0.79 -9.15 0.13
C THR A 95 1.23 -8.21 -0.99
N LEU A 96 0.32 -7.32 -1.39
CA LEU A 96 0.59 -6.28 -2.39
C LEU A 96 1.75 -5.35 -1.96
N VAL A 97 1.85 -5.06 -0.67
CA VAL A 97 2.90 -4.18 -0.13
C VAL A 97 4.27 -4.84 -0.25
N ASP A 98 4.37 -6.15 -0.05
CA ASP A 98 5.64 -6.87 -0.20
C ASP A 98 6.12 -6.85 -1.67
N GLU A 99 5.21 -7.04 -2.62
CA GLU A 99 5.53 -6.93 -4.06
C GLU A 99 6.05 -5.54 -4.40
N LEU A 100 5.42 -4.49 -3.86
CA LEU A 100 5.84 -3.12 -4.06
C LEU A 100 7.21 -2.79 -3.43
N VAL A 101 7.53 -3.39 -2.28
CA VAL A 101 8.83 -3.18 -1.59
C VAL A 101 9.99 -3.82 -2.35
N GLU A 102 9.73 -4.93 -3.04
CA GLU A 102 10.71 -5.61 -3.88
C GLU A 102 10.92 -4.95 -5.24
N ASP A 103 9.95 -4.16 -5.74
CA ASP A 103 10.12 -3.42 -6.98
C ASP A 103 11.22 -2.33 -6.86
N GLU A 104 12.29 -2.51 -7.63
CA GLU A 104 13.49 -1.67 -7.58
C GLU A 104 13.20 -0.24 -8.05
N GLU A 105 12.38 -0.07 -9.08
CA GLU A 105 12.06 1.24 -9.65
C GLU A 105 11.26 2.08 -8.64
N SER A 106 10.21 1.49 -8.06
CA SER A 106 9.41 2.12 -7.00
C SER A 106 10.28 2.48 -5.80
N ARG A 107 11.15 1.56 -5.34
CA ARG A 107 12.04 1.81 -4.20
C ARG A 107 13.02 2.96 -4.46
N ARG A 108 13.62 3.01 -5.65
CA ARG A 108 14.54 4.07 -6.04
C ARG A 108 13.84 5.43 -6.09
N TYR A 109 12.65 5.48 -6.68
CA TYR A 109 11.86 6.70 -6.77
C TYR A 109 11.41 7.20 -5.39
N ALA A 110 10.85 6.31 -4.57
CA ALA A 110 10.43 6.61 -3.21
C ALA A 110 11.59 7.16 -2.37
N LYS A 111 12.76 6.51 -2.41
CA LYS A 111 13.97 6.98 -1.70
C LYS A 111 14.42 8.36 -2.18
N LYS A 112 14.45 8.58 -3.50
CA LYS A 112 14.81 9.89 -4.09
C LYS A 112 13.86 10.99 -3.60
N LYS A 113 12.55 10.76 -3.68
CA LYS A 113 11.53 11.74 -3.25
C LYS A 113 11.55 11.97 -1.74
N PHE A 114 11.75 10.92 -0.96
CA PHE A 114 11.90 11.03 0.49
C PHE A 114 13.06 11.95 0.86
N ASN A 115 14.24 11.73 0.29
CA ASN A 115 15.41 12.59 0.57
C ASN A 115 15.16 14.04 0.15
N GLN A 116 14.60 14.27 -1.05
CA GLN A 116 14.24 15.62 -1.50
C GLN A 116 13.29 16.32 -0.52
N LEU A 117 12.30 15.60 0.02
CA LEU A 117 11.35 16.13 1.00
C LEU A 117 12.04 16.42 2.34
N GLN A 118 12.91 15.52 2.80
CA GLN A 118 13.68 15.70 4.05
C GLN A 118 14.63 16.89 3.94
N ASP A 119 15.31 17.07 2.81
CA ASP A 119 16.19 18.23 2.58
C ASP A 119 15.39 19.54 2.55
N ALA A 120 14.26 19.55 1.85
CA ALA A 120 13.37 20.70 1.79
C ALA A 120 12.76 21.07 3.17
N ARG A 121 12.42 20.06 3.99
CA ARG A 121 11.91 20.27 5.36
C ARG A 121 13.02 20.64 6.33
N GLY A 122 14.19 20.03 6.20
CA GLY A 122 15.37 20.25 7.04
C GLY A 122 15.96 21.65 6.85
N SER A 123 16.02 22.13 5.60
CA SER A 123 16.44 23.50 5.25
C SER A 123 15.49 24.59 5.78
N ARG A 124 14.29 24.23 6.25
CA ARG A 124 13.35 25.13 6.93
C ARG A 124 13.11 24.75 8.39
N GLY A 125 13.80 23.72 8.87
CA GLY A 125 13.60 23.13 10.19
C GLY A 125 14.55 23.67 11.25
N ARG A 126 14.47 23.08 12.45
CA ARG A 126 15.17 23.51 13.67
C ARG A 126 16.71 23.55 13.53
N GLY A 127 17.27 22.82 12.57
CA GLY A 127 18.72 22.79 12.30
C GLY A 127 19.29 24.03 11.63
N THR A 128 18.45 24.88 11.01
CA THR A 128 18.92 26.08 10.28
C THR A 128 19.62 27.11 11.15
N LEU A 129 19.09 27.38 12.34
CA LEU A 129 19.71 28.33 13.27
C LEU A 129 21.07 27.82 13.73
N GLN A 130 21.18 26.52 14.02
CA GLN A 130 22.45 25.90 14.42
C GLN A 130 23.46 25.89 13.27
N ALA A 131 23.02 25.60 12.05
CA ALA A 131 23.86 25.69 10.84
C ALA A 131 24.38 27.12 10.61
N ARG A 132 23.53 28.15 10.76
CA ARG A 132 23.97 29.56 10.69
C ARG A 132 24.98 29.91 11.78
N LYS A 133 24.77 29.44 13.00
CA LYS A 133 25.72 29.67 14.12
C LYS A 133 27.04 28.95 13.90
N ALA A 134 27.01 27.70 13.40
CA ALA A 134 28.20 26.93 13.06
C ALA A 134 29.01 27.57 11.93
N ALA A 135 28.35 28.06 10.87
CA ALA A 135 29.01 28.78 9.77
C ALA A 135 29.66 30.10 10.23
N ARG A 136 29.16 30.69 11.32
CA ARG A 136 29.73 31.90 11.95
C ARG A 136 30.86 31.61 12.94
N ARG A 137 31.04 30.36 13.37
CA ARG A 137 32.21 29.98 14.17
C ARG A 137 33.41 29.94 13.23
N GLY A 138 34.28 30.94 13.34
CA GLY A 138 35.54 30.98 12.61
C GLY A 138 36.32 29.69 12.86
N LYS A 139 36.88 29.13 11.78
CA LYS A 139 37.85 28.04 11.88
C LYS A 139 39.15 28.67 12.41
N TRP A 140 39.47 28.39 13.66
CA TRP A 140 40.83 28.54 14.16
C TRP A 140 41.62 27.31 13.75
#